data_AF-A0A251PZ45-F1
#
_entry.id   AF-A0A251PZ45-F1
#
_cell.length_a   1.000
_cell.length_b   1.000
_cell.length_c   1.000
_cell.angle_alpha   90.00
_cell.angle_beta   90.00
_cell.angle_gamma   90.00
#
_symmetry.space_group_name_H-M   'P 1'
#
loop_
_entity.id
_entity.type
_entity.pdbx_description
1 polymer ?
#
loop_
_entity_poly.entity_id
_entity_poly.type
_entity_poly.pdbx_seq_one_letter_code
_entity_poly.pdbx_strand_id
1 'polypeptide(L)'
;MRATHELLQAQAHIWNHIFSFINSMSLKCAVQLDIPDVIQKHGQPMTLSELVSALPISPTKAHFIPRLMRILVHSGFFARESLNGGEQGYVLTDASALLLKDNPMSARPFLLDMLNPILTDPWQYLTTWFQNDNPTPFHVGVFQGVDSLVDVGGGTGTVAKSIADAFPHMKCTALDLPHVVADLKGSKNLEYVAGNMFEAVPAADAIFLKWILHDWSDEECVKILKRCKEAVTREGKKGKVIIVDMKVENKNTNKESGETQLFFDMLMMVMATGKERNEKEWAKLFSDAGFSHYKITPCLSLRSLIEVYP
;
A
#
# COMPACT_ATOMS: atom_id res chain seq x y z
N MET A 1 -21.49 -14.01 -41.42
CA MET A 1 -22.01 -13.13 -40.35
C MET A 1 -22.37 -14.03 -39.18
N ARG A 2 -21.74 -13.91 -38.00
CA ARG A 2 -22.15 -14.68 -36.81
C ARG A 2 -23.60 -14.33 -36.46
N ALA A 3 -24.38 -15.29 -36.00
CA ALA A 3 -25.78 -15.06 -35.64
C ALA A 3 -25.86 -14.03 -34.50
N THR A 4 -26.79 -13.07 -34.59
CA THR A 4 -26.93 -11.95 -33.64
C THR A 4 -26.97 -12.39 -32.17
N HIS A 5 -27.56 -13.56 -31.89
CA HIS A 5 -27.61 -14.16 -30.56
C HIS A 5 -26.23 -14.55 -30.00
N GLU A 6 -25.37 -15.14 -30.83
CA GLU A 6 -23.99 -15.51 -30.42
C GLU A 6 -23.15 -14.28 -30.12
N LEU A 7 -23.36 -13.19 -30.87
CA LEU A 7 -22.68 -11.91 -30.62
C LEU A 7 -23.11 -11.28 -29.30
N LEU A 8 -24.41 -11.33 -28.95
CA LEU A 8 -24.92 -10.83 -27.67
C LEU A 8 -24.36 -11.63 -26.48
N GLN A 9 -24.29 -12.97 -26.60
CA GLN A 9 -23.69 -13.81 -25.57
C GLN A 9 -22.19 -13.52 -25.40
N ALA A 10 -21.45 -13.37 -26.50
CA ALA A 10 -20.04 -13.00 -26.46
C ALA A 10 -19.82 -11.63 -25.80
N GLN A 11 -20.68 -10.64 -26.09
CA GLN A 11 -20.62 -9.32 -25.48
C GLN A 11 -20.90 -9.37 -23.97
N ALA A 12 -21.92 -10.12 -23.54
CA ALA A 12 -22.21 -10.33 -22.13
C ALA A 12 -21.05 -10.99 -21.39
N HIS A 13 -20.40 -11.99 -22.02
CA HIS A 13 -19.23 -12.66 -21.45
C HIS A 13 -18.06 -11.69 -21.23
N ILE A 14 -17.75 -10.85 -22.24
CA ILE A 14 -16.70 -9.82 -22.13
C ILE A 14 -17.02 -8.83 -21.01
N TRP A 15 -18.26 -8.33 -20.95
CA TRP A 15 -18.68 -7.38 -19.92
C TRP A 15 -18.63 -7.97 -18.52
N ASN A 16 -19.06 -9.22 -18.35
CA ASN A 16 -18.98 -9.90 -17.05
C ASN A 16 -17.52 -10.01 -16.57
N HIS A 17 -16.56 -10.26 -17.47
CA HIS A 17 -15.15 -10.25 -17.13
C HIS A 17 -14.63 -8.85 -16.79
N ILE A 18 -14.93 -7.83 -17.61
CA ILE A 18 -14.54 -6.43 -17.34
C ILE A 18 -15.05 -5.95 -15.99
N PHE A 19 -16.29 -6.29 -15.64
CA PHE A 19 -16.93 -5.83 -14.40
C PHE A 19 -16.72 -6.77 -13.21
N SER A 20 -16.02 -7.89 -13.38
CA SER A 20 -15.81 -8.88 -12.30
C SER A 20 -15.14 -8.30 -11.05
N PHE A 21 -14.24 -7.32 -11.20
CA PHE A 21 -13.58 -6.64 -10.08
C PHE A 21 -14.57 -5.94 -9.13
N ILE A 22 -15.74 -5.54 -9.63
CA ILE A 22 -16.80 -4.91 -8.83
C ILE A 22 -17.27 -5.86 -7.73
N ASN A 23 -17.31 -7.17 -7.98
CA ASN A 23 -17.67 -8.15 -6.95
C ASN A 23 -16.67 -8.13 -5.79
N SER A 24 -15.37 -8.19 -6.11
CA SER A 24 -14.30 -8.15 -5.09
C SER A 24 -14.33 -6.84 -4.28
N MET A 25 -14.48 -5.70 -4.96
CA MET A 25 -14.52 -4.40 -4.28
C MET A 25 -15.79 -4.18 -3.46
N SER A 26 -16.94 -4.69 -3.93
CA SER A 26 -18.20 -4.66 -3.18
C SER A 26 -18.09 -5.47 -1.89
N LEU A 27 -17.46 -6.65 -1.96
CA LEU A 27 -17.24 -7.49 -0.79
C LEU A 27 -16.28 -6.86 0.21
N LYS A 28 -15.16 -6.29 -0.27
CA LYS A 28 -14.24 -5.49 0.56
C LYS A 28 -14.97 -4.36 1.28
N CYS A 29 -15.81 -3.61 0.56
CA CYS A 29 -16.61 -2.52 1.13
C CYS A 29 -17.56 -3.03 2.23
N ALA A 30 -18.27 -4.13 1.99
CA ALA A 30 -19.19 -4.70 2.97
C ALA A 30 -18.49 -5.12 4.27
N VAL A 31 -17.31 -5.73 4.12
CA VAL A 31 -16.46 -6.10 5.25
C VAL A 31 -15.97 -4.84 5.99
N GLN A 32 -15.47 -3.84 5.28
CA GLN A 32 -14.97 -2.59 5.89
C GLN A 32 -16.08 -1.79 6.59
N LEU A 33 -17.32 -1.88 6.12
CA LEU A 33 -18.51 -1.30 6.77
C LEU A 33 -19.06 -2.17 7.89
N ASP A 34 -18.44 -3.32 8.20
CA ASP A 34 -18.87 -4.27 9.23
C ASP A 34 -20.28 -4.85 9.01
N ILE A 35 -20.76 -4.90 7.75
CA ILE A 35 -22.09 -5.42 7.42
C ILE A 35 -22.31 -6.85 7.97
N PRO A 36 -21.39 -7.83 7.80
CA PRO A 36 -21.58 -9.16 8.35
C PRO A 36 -21.76 -9.16 9.87
N ASP A 37 -20.90 -8.40 10.58
CA ASP A 37 -20.91 -8.33 12.04
C ASP A 37 -22.17 -7.62 12.57
N VAL A 38 -22.64 -6.58 11.88
CA VAL A 38 -23.89 -5.87 12.21
C VAL A 38 -25.10 -6.78 12.08
N ILE A 39 -25.21 -7.57 11.00
CA ILE A 39 -26.30 -8.54 10.82
C ILE A 39 -26.20 -9.68 11.86
N GLN A 40 -25.00 -10.20 12.13
CA GLN A 40 -24.80 -11.23 13.15
C GLN A 40 -25.22 -10.76 14.54
N LYS A 41 -24.84 -9.53 14.90
CA LYS A 41 -25.18 -8.93 16.20
C LYS A 41 -26.67 -8.66 16.34
N HIS A 42 -27.37 -8.38 15.24
CA HIS A 42 -28.82 -8.22 15.24
C HIS A 42 -29.55 -9.53 15.57
N GLY A 43 -28.99 -10.68 15.16
CA GLY A 43 -29.45 -12.02 15.58
C GLY A 43 -30.73 -12.53 14.91
N GLN A 44 -31.32 -11.76 14.00
CA GLN A 44 -32.51 -12.09 13.22
C GLN A 44 -32.45 -11.40 11.85
N PRO A 45 -33.27 -11.78 10.85
CA PRO A 45 -33.23 -11.15 9.53
C PRO A 45 -33.38 -9.63 9.65
N MET A 46 -32.39 -8.88 9.16
CA MET A 46 -32.26 -7.44 9.39
C MET A 46 -32.84 -6.66 8.21
N THR A 47 -33.85 -5.82 8.45
CA THR A 47 -34.44 -5.00 7.38
C THR A 47 -33.42 -4.02 6.82
N LEU A 48 -33.70 -3.50 5.61
CA LEU A 48 -32.85 -2.48 5.00
C LEU A 48 -32.76 -1.20 5.86
N SER A 49 -33.86 -0.79 6.49
CA SER A 49 -33.89 0.43 7.32
C SER A 49 -33.06 0.27 8.58
N GLU A 50 -33.16 -0.88 9.26
CA GLU A 50 -32.33 -1.22 10.42
C GLU A 50 -30.86 -1.27 10.03
N LEU A 51 -30.53 -1.95 8.93
CA LEU A 51 -29.14 -2.05 8.46
C LEU A 51 -28.56 -0.67 8.18
N VAL A 52 -29.24 0.16 7.40
CA VAL A 52 -28.78 1.54 7.11
C VAL A 52 -28.58 2.36 8.38
N SER A 53 -29.46 2.21 9.36
CA SER A 53 -29.39 2.94 10.63
C SER A 53 -28.24 2.47 11.52
N ALA A 54 -27.84 1.20 11.41
CA ALA A 54 -26.76 0.61 12.19
C ALA A 54 -25.36 0.86 11.59
N LEU A 55 -25.26 1.18 10.30
CA LEU A 55 -23.98 1.37 9.62
C LEU A 55 -23.37 2.76 9.87
N PRO A 56 -22.04 2.87 10.00
CA PRO A 56 -21.34 4.15 10.21
C PRO A 56 -21.20 4.93 8.90
N ILE A 57 -22.32 5.27 8.26
CA ILE A 57 -22.36 5.89 6.92
C ILE A 57 -23.02 7.28 6.95
N SER A 58 -22.68 8.12 5.97
CA SER A 58 -23.37 9.40 5.79
C SER A 58 -24.84 9.17 5.41
N PRO A 59 -25.80 9.87 6.03
CA PRO A 59 -27.22 9.79 5.66
C PRO A 59 -27.46 10.09 4.17
N THR A 60 -26.67 11.00 3.58
CA THR A 60 -26.75 11.34 2.15
C THR A 60 -26.39 10.18 1.23
N LYS A 61 -25.70 9.15 1.72
CA LYS A 61 -25.27 7.97 0.96
C LYS A 61 -26.08 6.71 1.29
N ALA A 62 -26.96 6.76 2.28
CA ALA A 62 -27.80 5.64 2.73
C ALA A 62 -28.57 4.95 1.57
N HIS A 63 -29.07 5.76 0.64
CA HIS A 63 -29.83 5.27 -0.53
C HIS A 63 -29.01 4.40 -1.50
N PHE A 64 -27.69 4.32 -1.35
CA PHE A 64 -26.83 3.42 -2.13
C PHE A 64 -26.66 2.02 -1.52
N ILE A 65 -26.87 1.85 -0.22
CA ILE A 65 -26.76 0.54 0.45
C ILE A 65 -27.63 -0.56 -0.19
N PRO A 66 -28.87 -0.30 -0.64
CA PRO A 66 -29.66 -1.32 -1.32
C PRO A 66 -29.00 -1.86 -2.60
N ARG A 67 -28.21 -1.04 -3.30
CA ARG A 67 -27.47 -1.46 -4.50
C ARG A 67 -26.29 -2.35 -4.14
N LEU A 68 -25.55 -1.99 -3.09
CA LEU A 68 -24.45 -2.80 -2.57
C LEU A 68 -24.96 -4.16 -2.07
N MET A 69 -26.04 -4.18 -1.29
CA MET A 69 -26.61 -5.44 -0.81
C MET A 69 -27.16 -6.30 -1.96
N ARG A 70 -27.70 -5.70 -3.02
CA ARG A 70 -28.21 -6.45 -4.17
C ARG A 70 -27.12 -7.27 -4.86
N ILE A 71 -25.94 -6.69 -5.10
CA ILE A 71 -24.84 -7.44 -5.73
C ILE A 71 -24.31 -8.52 -4.79
N LEU A 72 -24.20 -8.24 -3.49
CA LEU A 72 -23.69 -9.20 -2.51
C LEU A 72 -24.66 -10.37 -2.27
N VAL A 73 -25.97 -10.12 -2.33
CA VAL A 73 -27.00 -11.17 -2.32
C VAL A 73 -26.89 -12.01 -3.59
N HIS A 74 -26.78 -11.36 -4.76
CA HIS A 74 -26.62 -12.08 -6.02
C HIS A 74 -25.34 -12.94 -6.06
N SER A 75 -24.25 -12.46 -5.45
CA SER A 75 -22.99 -13.19 -5.30
C SER A 75 -23.01 -14.25 -4.17
N GLY A 76 -24.14 -14.43 -3.48
CA GLY A 76 -24.32 -15.49 -2.48
C GLY A 76 -23.70 -15.20 -1.10
N PHE A 77 -23.25 -13.98 -0.82
CA PHE A 77 -22.75 -13.60 0.51
C PHE A 77 -23.88 -13.30 1.48
N PHE A 78 -25.04 -12.87 1.02
CA PHE A 78 -26.21 -12.67 1.88
C PHE A 78 -27.44 -13.30 1.23
N ALA A 79 -28.43 -13.65 2.04
CA ALA A 79 -29.74 -14.05 1.53
C ALA A 79 -30.81 -13.08 2.03
N ARG A 80 -31.99 -13.17 1.42
CA ARG A 80 -33.18 -12.45 1.87
C ARG A 80 -34.18 -13.44 2.42
N GLU A 81 -34.72 -13.14 3.59
CA GLU A 81 -35.79 -13.89 4.22
C GLU A 81 -37.01 -13.00 4.43
N SER A 82 -38.20 -13.56 4.25
CA SER A 82 -39.45 -12.85 4.54
C SER A 82 -39.68 -12.75 6.03
N LEU A 83 -40.00 -11.54 6.49
CA LEU A 83 -40.41 -11.23 7.85
C LEU A 83 -41.93 -11.21 7.96
N ASN A 84 -42.43 -11.28 9.20
CA ASN A 84 -43.85 -11.08 9.48
C ASN A 84 -44.29 -9.68 9.02
N GLY A 85 -45.31 -9.61 8.16
CA GLY A 85 -45.76 -8.34 7.57
C GLY A 85 -45.29 -8.09 6.13
N GLY A 86 -44.56 -9.02 5.51
CA GLY A 86 -44.21 -8.98 4.09
C GLY A 86 -42.94 -8.18 3.75
N GLU A 87 -42.26 -7.61 4.74
CA GLU A 87 -40.93 -7.05 4.57
C GLU A 87 -39.88 -8.17 4.39
N GLN A 88 -38.75 -7.84 3.76
CA GLN A 88 -37.62 -8.76 3.64
C GLN A 88 -36.43 -8.27 4.48
N GLY A 89 -35.88 -9.18 5.27
CA GLY A 89 -34.64 -8.98 6.01
C GLY A 89 -33.45 -9.66 5.33
N TYR A 90 -32.25 -9.14 5.56
CA TYR A 90 -30.99 -9.75 5.16
C TYR A 90 -30.51 -10.71 6.23
N VAL A 91 -30.02 -11.88 5.80
CA VAL A 91 -29.35 -12.87 6.65
C VAL A 91 -27.98 -13.22 6.09
N LEU A 92 -27.11 -13.73 6.96
CA LEU A 92 -25.81 -14.28 6.55
C LEU A 92 -25.99 -15.60 5.80
N THR A 93 -25.04 -15.89 4.93
CA THR A 93 -24.83 -17.24 4.37
C THR A 93 -23.54 -17.80 4.97
N ASP A 94 -23.23 -19.07 4.71
CA ASP A 94 -21.96 -19.67 5.13
C ASP A 94 -20.74 -18.84 4.64
N ALA A 95 -20.85 -18.25 3.44
CA ALA A 95 -19.78 -17.43 2.87
C ALA A 95 -19.55 -16.12 3.65
N SER A 96 -20.61 -15.42 4.08
CA SER A 96 -20.44 -14.22 4.91
C SER A 96 -20.21 -14.52 6.39
N ALA A 97 -20.61 -15.68 6.88
CA ALA A 97 -20.25 -16.14 8.22
C ALA A 97 -18.74 -16.31 8.38
N LEU A 98 -18.03 -16.73 7.31
CA LEU A 98 -16.56 -16.77 7.26
C LEU A 98 -15.91 -15.36 7.22
N LEU A 99 -16.69 -14.28 7.18
CA LEU A 99 -16.16 -12.90 7.18
C LEU A 99 -16.41 -12.18 8.52
N LEU A 100 -16.99 -12.85 9.51
CA LEU A 100 -17.18 -12.33 10.86
C LEU A 100 -15.84 -12.19 11.58
N LYS A 101 -15.70 -11.15 12.42
CA LYS A 101 -14.46 -10.90 13.19
C LYS A 101 -14.17 -12.01 14.21
N ASP A 102 -15.21 -12.52 14.85
CA ASP A 102 -15.09 -13.49 15.96
C ASP A 102 -15.14 -14.95 15.47
N ASN A 103 -15.17 -15.18 14.15
CA ASN A 103 -15.12 -16.53 13.59
C ASN A 103 -13.67 -17.07 13.64
N PRO A 104 -13.40 -18.22 14.29
CA PRO A 104 -12.06 -18.81 14.35
C PRO A 104 -11.42 -19.09 12.98
N MET A 105 -12.26 -19.31 11.95
CA MET A 105 -11.85 -19.56 10.56
C MET A 105 -12.09 -18.33 9.67
N SER A 106 -12.06 -17.13 10.25
CA SER A 106 -12.37 -15.91 9.49
C SER A 106 -11.41 -15.71 8.31
N ALA A 107 -11.97 -15.65 7.10
CA ALA A 107 -11.27 -15.27 5.88
C ALA A 107 -11.13 -13.75 5.74
N ARG A 108 -11.69 -12.97 6.68
CA ARG A 108 -11.68 -11.51 6.64
C ARG A 108 -10.27 -10.89 6.54
N PRO A 109 -9.27 -11.29 7.36
CA PRO A 109 -7.93 -10.71 7.26
C PRO A 109 -7.30 -10.99 5.89
N PHE A 110 -7.45 -12.23 5.40
CA PHE A 110 -6.95 -12.64 4.10
C PHE A 110 -7.59 -11.83 2.95
N LEU A 111 -8.91 -11.63 3.00
CA LEU A 111 -9.62 -10.81 2.00
C LEU A 111 -9.12 -9.36 1.99
N LEU A 112 -8.96 -8.75 3.17
CA LEU A 112 -8.51 -7.35 3.27
C LEU A 112 -7.06 -7.19 2.81
N ASP A 113 -6.22 -8.19 3.06
CA ASP A 113 -4.82 -8.22 2.62
C ASP A 113 -4.73 -8.40 1.10
N MET A 114 -5.39 -9.41 0.53
CA MET A 114 -5.38 -9.68 -0.93
C MET A 114 -5.94 -8.52 -1.76
N LEU A 115 -6.90 -7.78 -1.22
CA LEU A 115 -7.51 -6.63 -1.88
C LEU A 115 -6.89 -5.30 -1.44
N ASN A 116 -5.76 -5.32 -0.73
CA ASN A 116 -4.97 -4.14 -0.44
C ASN A 116 -4.34 -3.60 -1.74
N PRO A 117 -4.32 -2.26 -1.96
CA PRO A 117 -3.64 -1.65 -3.09
C PRO A 117 -2.23 -2.19 -3.35
N ILE A 118 -1.46 -2.55 -2.31
CA ILE A 118 -0.13 -3.11 -2.50
C ILE A 118 -0.12 -4.40 -3.34
N LEU A 119 -1.14 -5.24 -3.20
CA LEU A 119 -1.27 -6.49 -3.94
C LEU A 119 -2.10 -6.34 -5.21
N THR A 120 -2.98 -5.32 -5.31
CA THR A 120 -3.82 -5.11 -6.49
C THR A 120 -3.25 -4.15 -7.53
N ASP A 121 -2.49 -3.12 -7.13
CA ASP A 121 -1.88 -2.15 -8.05
C ASP A 121 -0.89 -2.80 -9.04
N PRO A 122 -0.04 -3.79 -8.63
CA PRO A 122 0.87 -4.49 -9.54
C PRO A 122 0.19 -5.11 -10.78
N TRP A 123 -1.10 -5.47 -10.68
CA TRP A 123 -1.84 -6.06 -11.79
C TRP A 123 -2.00 -5.09 -12.98
N GLN A 124 -1.97 -3.78 -12.72
CA GLN A 124 -2.01 -2.75 -13.77
C GLN A 124 -0.72 -2.73 -14.61
N TYR A 125 0.37 -3.29 -14.07
CA TYR A 125 1.69 -3.28 -14.70
C TYR A 125 2.06 -4.61 -15.36
N LEU A 126 1.14 -5.59 -15.39
CA LEU A 126 1.40 -6.90 -15.99
C LEU A 126 1.85 -6.78 -17.45
N THR A 127 1.20 -5.95 -18.25
CA THR A 127 1.59 -5.74 -19.66
C THR A 127 3.02 -5.24 -19.78
N THR A 128 3.39 -4.21 -19.03
CA THR A 128 4.74 -3.64 -19.04
C THR A 128 5.76 -4.65 -18.52
N TRP A 129 5.42 -5.38 -17.45
CA TRP A 129 6.26 -6.44 -16.90
C TRP A 129 6.53 -7.55 -17.93
N PHE A 130 5.52 -8.02 -18.67
CA PHE A 130 5.74 -8.99 -19.77
C PHE A 130 6.62 -8.46 -20.91
N GLN A 131 6.85 -7.15 -20.98
CA GLN A 131 7.69 -6.50 -22.00
C GLN A 131 9.11 -6.19 -21.50
N ASN A 132 9.47 -6.57 -20.27
CA ASN A 132 10.78 -6.32 -19.70
C ASN A 132 11.26 -7.46 -18.79
N ASP A 133 12.50 -7.35 -18.31
CA ASP A 133 13.15 -8.38 -17.50
C ASP A 133 12.96 -8.17 -15.98
N ASN A 134 11.99 -7.35 -15.56
CA ASN A 134 11.77 -7.12 -14.12
C ASN A 134 11.35 -8.42 -13.42
N PRO A 135 11.80 -8.65 -12.17
CA PRO A 135 11.50 -9.88 -11.46
C PRO A 135 10.00 -10.02 -11.12
N THR A 136 9.31 -8.92 -10.83
CA THR A 136 7.86 -8.91 -10.58
C THR A 136 7.19 -7.60 -11.01
N PRO A 137 5.86 -7.60 -11.30
CA PRO A 137 5.10 -6.38 -11.60
C PRO A 137 5.08 -5.35 -10.47
N PHE A 138 5.32 -5.79 -9.23
CA PHE A 138 5.38 -4.90 -8.05
C PHE A 138 6.43 -3.80 -8.19
N HIS A 139 7.58 -4.13 -8.78
CA HIS A 139 8.68 -3.19 -8.96
C HIS A 139 8.35 -2.11 -10.00
N VAL A 140 7.50 -2.42 -10.99
CA VAL A 140 7.17 -1.50 -12.08
C VAL A 140 6.39 -0.28 -11.57
N GLY A 141 5.52 -0.42 -10.57
CA GLY A 141 4.71 0.70 -10.06
C GLY A 141 5.49 1.72 -9.25
N VAL A 142 6.37 1.25 -8.35
CA VAL A 142 7.15 2.14 -7.46
C VAL A 142 8.16 2.98 -8.24
N PHE A 143 8.79 2.41 -9.26
CA PHE A 143 9.81 3.09 -10.06
C PHE A 143 9.27 3.61 -11.41
N GLN A 144 7.95 3.66 -11.59
CA GLN A 144 7.36 4.15 -12.83
C GLN A 144 7.76 5.60 -13.10
N GLY A 145 8.31 5.85 -14.30
CA GLY A 145 8.72 7.19 -14.74
C GLY A 145 9.96 7.74 -14.03
N VAL A 146 10.73 6.87 -13.36
CA VAL A 146 12.00 7.22 -12.73
C VAL A 146 13.13 6.85 -13.69
N ASP A 147 13.80 7.85 -14.26
CA ASP A 147 14.96 7.63 -15.16
C ASP A 147 16.29 7.67 -14.39
N SER A 148 16.30 8.29 -13.20
CA SER A 148 17.45 8.38 -12.31
C SER A 148 17.07 8.20 -10.84
N LEU A 149 17.86 7.41 -10.11
CA LEU A 149 17.65 7.10 -8.70
C LEU A 149 18.95 7.21 -7.90
N VAL A 150 18.89 7.83 -6.73
CA VAL A 150 20.00 7.83 -5.75
C VAL A 150 19.60 7.02 -4.52
N ASP A 151 20.37 5.96 -4.23
CA ASP A 151 20.29 5.15 -3.02
C ASP A 151 21.20 5.78 -1.94
N VAL A 152 20.60 6.48 -0.99
CA VAL A 152 21.30 7.27 0.04
C VAL A 152 21.60 6.40 1.25
N GLY A 153 22.86 6.33 1.66
CA GLY A 153 23.34 5.35 2.64
C GLY A 153 23.30 3.92 2.06
N GLY A 154 23.50 3.80 0.75
CA GLY A 154 23.39 2.52 0.03
C GLY A 154 24.51 1.52 0.36
N GLY A 155 25.48 1.91 1.18
CA GLY A 155 26.62 1.09 1.59
C GLY A 155 27.45 0.64 0.39
N THR A 156 27.69 -0.67 0.31
CA THR A 156 28.38 -1.29 -0.84
C THR A 156 27.50 -1.46 -2.08
N GLY A 157 26.35 -0.78 -2.12
CA GLY A 157 25.43 -0.70 -3.26
C GLY A 157 24.61 -1.97 -3.50
N THR A 158 24.36 -2.81 -2.49
CA THR A 158 23.59 -4.06 -2.67
C THR A 158 22.20 -3.80 -3.26
N VAL A 159 21.52 -2.78 -2.76
CA VAL A 159 20.18 -2.39 -3.22
C VAL A 159 20.27 -1.66 -4.55
N ALA A 160 21.13 -0.64 -4.67
CA ALA A 160 21.39 0.05 -5.92
C ALA A 160 21.75 -0.89 -7.09
N LYS A 161 22.54 -1.95 -6.87
CA LYS A 161 22.83 -2.99 -7.87
C LYS A 161 21.58 -3.75 -8.28
N SER A 162 20.81 -4.22 -7.30
CA SER A 162 19.59 -4.99 -7.56
C SER A 162 18.57 -4.17 -8.36
N ILE A 163 18.47 -2.87 -8.06
CA ILE A 163 17.63 -1.93 -8.80
C ILE A 163 18.21 -1.68 -10.20
N ALA A 164 19.51 -1.42 -10.33
CA ALA A 164 20.15 -1.19 -11.63
C ALA A 164 20.03 -2.40 -12.57
N ASP A 165 20.13 -3.62 -12.03
CA ASP A 165 19.97 -4.87 -12.79
C ASP A 165 18.51 -5.09 -13.22
N ALA A 166 17.54 -4.78 -12.35
CA ALA A 166 16.11 -4.86 -12.66
C ALA A 166 15.66 -3.78 -13.66
N PHE A 167 16.27 -2.60 -13.63
CA PHE A 167 15.95 -1.46 -14.48
C PHE A 167 17.17 -0.99 -15.29
N PRO A 168 17.56 -1.71 -16.38
CA PRO A 168 18.77 -1.38 -17.16
C PRO A 168 18.78 0.01 -17.80
N HIS A 169 17.61 0.65 -17.91
CA HIS A 169 17.45 2.01 -18.45
C HIS A 169 17.60 3.10 -17.38
N MET A 170 17.42 2.75 -16.10
CA MET A 170 17.49 3.71 -15.00
C MET A 170 18.94 3.91 -14.57
N LYS A 171 19.37 5.18 -14.47
CA LYS A 171 20.67 5.54 -13.89
C LYS A 171 20.57 5.47 -12.37
N CYS A 172 21.35 4.59 -11.75
CA CYS A 172 21.41 4.42 -10.32
C CYS A 172 22.71 5.00 -9.75
N THR A 173 22.61 5.66 -8.60
CA THR A 173 23.75 6.22 -7.87
C THR A 173 23.69 5.72 -6.42
N ALA A 174 24.70 5.01 -5.94
CA ALA A 174 24.85 4.71 -4.52
C ALA A 174 25.65 5.83 -3.85
N LEU A 175 25.02 6.60 -2.96
CA LEU A 175 25.65 7.63 -2.16
C LEU A 175 25.99 7.07 -0.78
N ASP A 176 27.26 7.13 -0.39
CA ASP A 176 27.69 6.82 0.98
C ASP A 176 28.96 7.61 1.35
N LEU A 177 29.43 7.47 2.58
CA LEU A 177 30.63 8.13 3.07
C LEU A 177 31.87 7.72 2.25
N PRO A 178 32.87 8.62 2.12
CA PRO A 178 34.03 8.36 1.27
C PRO A 178 34.76 7.04 1.54
N HIS A 179 34.90 6.65 2.81
CA HIS A 179 35.58 5.43 3.20
C HIS A 179 34.79 4.15 2.87
N VAL A 180 33.47 4.24 2.70
CA VAL A 180 32.60 3.10 2.37
C VAL A 180 32.68 2.77 0.88
N VAL A 181 32.78 3.79 0.02
CA VAL A 181 32.72 3.62 -1.45
C VAL A 181 34.07 3.73 -2.16
N ALA A 182 35.17 4.02 -1.44
CA ALA A 182 36.48 4.33 -2.00
C ALA A 182 36.98 3.34 -3.08
N ASP A 183 36.79 2.04 -2.86
CA ASP A 183 37.29 0.98 -3.75
C ASP A 183 36.20 0.38 -4.66
N LEU A 184 35.00 0.93 -4.63
CA LEU A 184 33.87 0.40 -5.39
C LEU A 184 33.86 0.96 -6.81
N LYS A 185 33.76 0.05 -7.78
CA LYS A 185 33.62 0.40 -9.19
C LYS A 185 32.17 0.22 -9.62
N GLY A 186 31.65 1.24 -10.29
CA GLY A 186 30.33 1.22 -10.90
C GLY A 186 30.19 0.17 -12.00
N SER A 187 28.96 0.04 -12.50
CA SER A 187 28.63 -0.76 -13.68
C SER A 187 28.08 0.16 -14.78
N LYS A 188 27.43 -0.40 -15.82
CA LYS A 188 26.91 0.35 -16.96
C LYS A 188 25.95 1.49 -16.56
N ASN A 189 25.07 1.22 -15.61
CA ASN A 189 24.04 2.15 -15.14
C ASN A 189 24.06 2.35 -13.62
N LEU A 190 25.13 1.93 -12.93
CA LEU A 190 25.35 2.17 -11.51
C LEU A 190 26.65 2.95 -11.30
N GLU A 191 26.59 4.05 -10.56
CA GLU A 191 27.75 4.79 -10.08
C GLU A 191 27.79 4.85 -8.56
N TYR A 192 28.99 5.01 -7.98
CA TYR A 192 29.17 5.27 -6.55
C TYR A 192 29.61 6.71 -6.36
N VAL A 193 29.00 7.40 -5.42
CA VAL A 193 29.33 8.78 -5.06
C VAL A 193 29.71 8.82 -3.60
N ALA A 194 30.92 9.31 -3.33
CA ALA A 194 31.37 9.63 -1.99
C ALA A 194 30.76 10.97 -1.54
N GLY A 195 30.10 11.00 -0.39
CA GLY A 195 29.52 12.23 0.14
C GLY A 195 28.86 12.08 1.49
N ASN A 196 28.33 13.20 1.98
CA ASN A 196 27.62 13.27 3.25
C ASN A 196 26.18 13.73 2.98
N MET A 197 25.21 12.85 3.29
CA MET A 197 23.78 13.13 3.06
C MET A 197 23.23 14.33 3.86
N PHE A 198 23.91 14.73 4.94
CA PHE A 198 23.56 15.95 5.68
C PHE A 198 23.96 17.24 4.95
N GLU A 199 24.93 17.15 4.03
CA GLU A 199 25.47 18.28 3.28
C GLU A 199 24.81 18.39 1.91
N ALA A 200 24.82 17.32 1.12
CA ALA A 200 24.25 17.30 -0.22
C ALA A 200 23.88 15.88 -0.67
N VAL A 201 22.80 15.78 -1.42
CA VAL A 201 22.38 14.55 -2.12
C VAL A 201 22.39 14.85 -3.63
N PRO A 202 22.99 13.98 -4.48
CA PRO A 202 22.96 14.15 -5.93
C PRO A 202 21.52 14.25 -6.45
N ALA A 203 21.32 15.05 -7.49
CA ALA A 203 20.00 15.21 -8.10
C ALA A 203 19.59 13.96 -8.88
N ALA A 204 18.33 13.57 -8.73
CA ALA A 204 17.73 12.42 -9.39
C ALA A 204 16.20 12.55 -9.41
N ASP A 205 15.54 11.77 -10.24
CA ASP A 205 14.07 11.74 -10.31
C ASP A 205 13.47 11.05 -9.06
N ALA A 206 14.22 10.13 -8.43
CA ALA A 206 13.88 9.57 -7.13
C ALA A 206 15.07 9.47 -6.17
N ILE A 207 14.81 9.67 -4.88
CA ILE A 207 15.76 9.38 -3.79
C ILE A 207 15.23 8.19 -3.00
N PHE A 208 16.07 7.20 -2.77
CA PHE A 208 15.74 5.98 -2.06
C PHE A 208 16.47 5.95 -0.70
N LEU A 209 15.71 5.73 0.37
CA LEU A 209 16.18 5.70 1.76
C LEU A 209 15.66 4.42 2.43
N LYS A 210 16.49 3.38 2.48
CA LYS A 210 16.12 2.13 3.15
C LYS A 210 16.93 1.94 4.41
N TRP A 211 16.27 1.85 5.56
CA TRP A 211 16.93 1.70 6.87
C TRP A 211 17.94 2.81 7.11
N ILE A 212 17.44 4.04 6.96
CA ILE A 212 18.25 5.24 7.17
C ILE A 212 17.61 6.06 8.27
N LEU A 213 16.36 6.50 8.08
CA LEU A 213 15.78 7.52 8.94
C LEU A 213 15.47 6.99 10.35
N HIS A 214 15.34 5.69 10.54
CA HIS A 214 15.18 5.10 11.88
C HIS A 214 16.40 5.22 12.79
N ASP A 215 17.61 5.44 12.24
CA ASP A 215 18.85 5.59 13.02
C ASP A 215 19.03 7.00 13.60
N TRP A 216 18.27 7.97 13.09
CA TRP A 216 18.50 9.40 13.35
C TRP A 216 17.39 10.05 14.16
N SER A 217 17.75 11.10 14.91
CA SER A 217 16.77 11.93 15.63
C SER A 217 15.81 12.62 14.66
N ASP A 218 14.68 13.12 15.17
CA ASP A 218 13.69 13.82 14.33
C ASP A 218 14.31 15.07 13.65
N GLU A 219 15.16 15.81 14.35
CA GLU A 219 15.86 16.98 13.82
C GLU A 219 16.84 16.62 12.70
N GLU A 220 17.53 15.48 12.84
CA GLU A 220 18.47 14.95 11.86
C GLU A 220 17.73 14.41 10.63
N CYS A 221 16.62 13.67 10.82
CA CYS A 221 15.75 13.24 9.74
C CYS A 221 15.24 14.42 8.92
N VAL A 222 14.80 15.51 9.55
CA VAL A 222 14.35 16.71 8.84
C VAL A 222 15.47 17.33 8.01
N LYS A 223 16.73 17.33 8.48
CA LYS A 223 17.88 17.81 7.69
C LYS A 223 18.11 16.93 6.47
N ILE A 224 18.12 15.60 6.63
CA ILE A 224 18.29 14.64 5.53
C ILE A 224 17.17 14.81 4.51
N LEU A 225 15.92 14.85 4.96
CA LEU A 225 14.74 15.00 4.11
C LEU A 225 14.75 16.32 3.33
N LYS A 226 15.25 17.42 3.90
CA LYS A 226 15.43 18.69 3.17
C LYS A 226 16.44 18.58 2.04
N ARG A 227 17.57 17.90 2.26
CA ARG A 227 18.55 17.62 1.19
C ARG A 227 17.97 16.73 0.10
N CYS A 228 17.20 15.72 0.48
CA CYS A 228 16.49 14.86 -0.48
C CYS A 228 15.45 15.65 -1.29
N LYS A 229 14.72 16.57 -0.65
CA LYS A 229 13.76 17.46 -1.32
C LYS A 229 14.45 18.33 -2.36
N GLU A 230 15.57 18.96 -2.01
CA GLU A 230 16.37 19.77 -2.92
C GLU A 230 16.85 18.95 -4.13
N ALA A 231 17.26 17.70 -3.91
CA ALA A 231 17.71 16.79 -4.96
C ALA A 231 16.60 16.44 -5.97
N VAL A 232 15.37 16.19 -5.52
CA VAL A 232 14.23 15.81 -6.40
C VAL A 232 13.46 16.99 -7.00
N THR A 233 13.75 18.21 -6.56
CA THR A 233 13.12 19.45 -7.06
C THR A 233 14.03 20.27 -7.97
N ARG A 234 15.27 19.81 -8.18
CA ARG A 234 16.26 20.51 -9.00
C ARG A 234 15.74 20.69 -10.43
N GLU A 235 16.01 21.87 -10.99
CA GLU A 235 15.61 22.24 -12.36
C GLU A 235 14.09 22.25 -12.61
N GLY A 236 13.28 22.39 -11.55
CA GLY A 236 11.82 22.49 -11.68
C GLY A 236 11.13 21.14 -11.92
N LYS A 237 11.88 20.03 -11.89
CA LYS A 237 11.32 18.68 -11.85
C LYS A 237 10.56 18.46 -10.54
N LYS A 238 9.60 17.53 -10.55
CA LYS A 238 8.91 17.05 -9.36
C LYS A 238 9.12 15.54 -9.23
N GLY A 239 10.27 15.17 -8.69
CA GLY A 239 10.56 13.79 -8.33
C GLY A 239 9.88 13.35 -7.03
N LYS A 240 10.34 12.22 -6.47
CA LYS A 240 9.81 11.68 -5.21
C LYS A 240 10.90 11.10 -4.32
N VAL A 241 10.64 11.08 -3.02
CA VAL A 241 11.47 10.36 -2.04
C VAL A 241 10.76 9.06 -1.67
N ILE A 242 11.48 7.95 -1.70
CA ILE A 242 10.98 6.60 -1.42
C ILE A 242 11.71 6.11 -0.17
N ILE A 243 10.98 5.85 0.90
CA ILE A 243 11.52 5.39 2.19
C ILE A 243 11.05 3.96 2.43
N VAL A 244 11.95 3.11 2.91
CA VAL A 244 11.63 1.76 3.38
C VAL A 244 12.11 1.62 4.83
N ASP A 245 11.21 1.89 5.76
CA ASP A 245 11.42 1.80 7.21
C ASP A 245 10.19 1.20 7.90
N MET A 246 10.25 0.91 9.20
CA MET A 246 9.08 0.41 9.92
C MET A 246 8.08 1.54 10.19
N LYS A 247 6.81 1.14 10.25
CA LYS A 247 5.73 1.97 10.79
C LYS A 247 5.17 1.26 12.00
N VAL A 248 5.43 1.80 13.19
CA VAL A 248 4.89 1.25 14.43
C VAL A 248 3.38 1.45 14.42
N GLU A 249 2.63 0.36 14.55
CA GLU A 249 1.18 0.43 14.68
C GLU A 249 0.75 0.53 16.13
N ASN A 250 -0.02 1.58 16.45
CA ASN A 250 -0.46 1.85 17.83
C ASN A 250 -1.59 0.92 18.33
N LYS A 251 -2.18 0.05 17.48
CA LYS A 251 -3.31 -0.82 17.86
C LYS A 251 -3.38 -2.13 17.06
N ASN A 252 -3.46 -3.25 17.78
CA ASN A 252 -4.00 -4.57 17.35
C ASN A 252 -3.59 -5.11 15.96
N THR A 253 -2.29 -5.17 15.67
CA THR A 253 -1.78 -6.10 14.66
C THR A 253 -1.50 -7.48 15.28
N ASN A 254 -1.41 -8.51 14.44
CA ASN A 254 -1.02 -9.87 14.86
C ASN A 254 0.12 -9.79 15.88
N LYS A 255 -0.09 -10.40 17.07
CA LYS A 255 0.77 -10.26 18.26
C LYS A 255 2.28 -10.37 17.96
N GLU A 256 2.66 -11.20 17.00
CA GLU A 256 4.05 -11.49 16.65
C GLU A 256 4.76 -10.35 15.86
N SER A 257 4.05 -9.64 14.97
CA SER A 257 4.68 -8.57 14.18
C SER A 257 4.85 -7.28 14.97
N GLY A 258 3.90 -6.97 15.86
CA GLY A 258 3.95 -5.77 16.71
C GLY A 258 5.09 -5.82 17.73
N GLU A 259 5.35 -6.99 18.32
CA GLU A 259 6.44 -7.17 19.30
C GLU A 259 7.82 -6.94 18.66
N THR A 260 8.02 -7.43 17.44
CA THR A 260 9.29 -7.22 16.70
C THR A 260 9.53 -5.73 16.40
N GLN A 261 8.49 -4.97 16.01
CA GLN A 261 8.63 -3.53 15.79
C GLN A 261 9.07 -2.79 17.06
N LEU A 262 8.55 -3.18 18.22
CA LEU A 262 8.95 -2.62 19.52
C LEU A 262 10.38 -3.02 19.91
N PHE A 263 10.83 -4.22 19.57
CA PHE A 263 12.23 -4.62 19.79
C PHE A 263 13.20 -3.80 18.93
N PHE A 264 12.82 -3.48 17.69
CA PHE A 264 13.62 -2.58 16.85
C PHE A 264 13.64 -1.15 17.40
N ASP A 265 12.52 -0.64 17.93
CA ASP A 265 12.50 0.67 18.58
C ASP A 265 13.46 0.73 19.79
N MET A 266 13.41 -0.31 20.65
CA MET A 266 14.37 -0.47 21.76
C MET A 266 15.81 -0.59 21.27
N LEU A 267 16.05 -1.26 20.14
CA LEU A 267 17.37 -1.37 19.53
C LEU A 267 17.88 0.01 19.07
N MET A 268 17.02 0.81 18.43
CA MET A 268 17.38 2.17 18.00
C MET A 268 17.74 3.05 19.19
N MET A 269 17.00 2.95 20.30
CA MET A 269 17.33 3.67 21.54
C MET A 269 18.72 3.32 22.11
N VAL A 270 19.16 2.07 21.95
CA VAL A 270 20.45 1.59 22.51
C VAL A 270 21.62 1.84 21.57
N MET A 271 21.41 1.67 20.26
CA MET A 271 22.48 1.64 19.26
C MET A 271 22.63 2.95 18.48
N ALA A 272 21.61 3.80 18.47
CA ALA A 272 21.55 5.00 17.66
C ALA A 272 20.86 6.16 18.42
N THR A 273 20.64 7.29 17.75
CA THR A 273 19.87 8.43 18.30
C THR A 273 18.43 8.46 17.81
N GLY A 274 18.06 7.49 16.97
CA GLY A 274 16.76 7.41 16.33
C GLY A 274 15.72 6.57 17.07
N LYS A 275 14.67 6.21 16.34
CA LYS A 275 13.47 5.51 16.82
C LYS A 275 12.68 4.95 15.64
N GLU A 276 11.87 3.93 15.92
CA GLU A 276 10.83 3.51 14.99
C GLU A 276 9.61 4.42 15.16
N ARG A 277 9.00 4.84 14.04
CA ARG A 277 8.00 5.91 14.05
C ARG A 277 6.61 5.42 13.72
N ASN A 278 5.61 5.98 14.39
CA ASN A 278 4.22 5.82 13.98
C ASN A 278 3.87 6.80 12.84
N GLU A 279 2.69 6.62 12.23
CA GLU A 279 2.25 7.42 11.09
C GLU A 279 2.18 8.93 11.36
N LYS A 280 1.82 9.35 12.58
CA LYS A 280 1.73 10.78 12.93
C LYS A 280 3.10 11.41 13.01
N GLU A 281 4.10 10.69 13.53
CA GLU A 281 5.48 11.14 13.60
C GLU A 281 6.09 11.24 12.21
N TRP A 282 5.88 10.23 11.36
CA TRP A 282 6.26 10.29 9.94
C TRP A 282 5.67 11.51 9.23
N ALA A 283 4.35 11.72 9.37
CA ALA A 283 3.67 12.87 8.78
C ALA A 283 4.26 14.21 9.26
N LYS A 284 4.62 14.30 10.54
CA LYS A 284 5.27 15.49 11.10
C LYS A 284 6.64 15.73 10.46
N LEU A 285 7.48 14.71 10.32
CA LEU A 285 8.79 14.84 9.67
C LEU A 285 8.66 15.36 8.24
N PHE A 286 7.73 14.81 7.47
CA PHE A 286 7.50 15.22 6.08
C PHE A 286 7.04 16.68 6.00
N SER A 287 6.12 17.08 6.89
CA SER A 287 5.64 18.46 6.97
C SER A 287 6.76 19.43 7.37
N ASP A 288 7.57 19.10 8.38
CA ASP A 288 8.69 19.93 8.85
C ASP A 288 9.82 20.05 7.80
N ALA A 289 10.00 19.02 6.97
CA ALA A 289 10.90 19.03 5.82
C ALA A 289 10.29 19.73 4.58
N GLY A 290 9.02 20.12 4.66
CA GLY A 290 8.32 20.92 3.66
C GLY A 290 7.68 20.13 2.52
N PHE A 291 7.51 18.81 2.64
CA PHE A 291 6.80 18.01 1.64
C PHE A 291 5.28 18.26 1.69
N SER A 292 4.62 18.08 0.55
CA SER A 292 3.21 18.42 0.37
C SER A 292 2.28 17.21 0.52
N HIS A 293 2.74 16.02 0.16
CA HIS A 293 1.95 14.80 0.18
C HIS A 293 2.81 13.57 0.48
N TYR A 294 2.20 12.53 1.04
CA TYR A 294 2.84 11.24 1.23
C TYR A 294 1.84 10.08 1.09
N LYS A 295 2.32 8.92 0.70
CA LYS A 295 1.58 7.66 0.63
C LYS A 295 2.35 6.59 1.40
N ILE A 296 1.74 6.01 2.44
CA ILE A 296 2.31 4.87 3.16
C ILE A 296 1.64 3.59 2.68
N THR A 297 2.44 2.63 2.24
CA THR A 297 2.01 1.32 1.78
C THR A 297 2.68 0.25 2.65
N PRO A 298 1.95 -0.50 3.48
CA PRO A 298 2.52 -1.58 4.29
C PRO A 298 3.19 -2.62 3.40
N CYS A 299 4.46 -2.98 3.64
CA CYS A 299 5.27 -3.77 2.72
C CYS A 299 6.15 -4.79 3.47
N LEU A 300 6.22 -6.05 3.01
CA LEU A 300 7.12 -7.08 3.56
C LEU A 300 7.00 -7.31 5.09
N SER A 301 5.78 -7.51 5.59
CA SER A 301 5.39 -7.78 6.99
C SER A 301 5.64 -6.63 7.99
N LEU A 302 6.90 -6.35 8.33
CA LEU A 302 7.27 -5.40 9.39
C LEU A 302 7.53 -3.97 8.88
N ARG A 303 7.75 -3.83 7.58
CA ARG A 303 8.19 -2.58 6.94
C ARG A 303 7.03 -1.87 6.27
N SER A 304 7.27 -0.62 5.94
CA SER A 304 6.38 0.19 5.10
C SER A 304 7.21 0.80 3.98
N LEU A 305 6.63 0.83 2.79
CA LEU A 305 7.10 1.65 1.69
C LEU A 305 6.39 3.00 1.78
N ILE A 306 7.14 4.09 1.92
CA ILE A 306 6.60 5.43 2.05
C ILE A 306 7.07 6.27 0.86
N GLU A 307 6.15 6.71 0.02
CA GLU A 307 6.43 7.68 -1.04
C GLU A 307 6.11 9.08 -0.53
N VAL A 308 7.03 10.03 -0.69
CA VAL A 308 6.91 11.42 -0.23
C VAL A 308 7.15 12.37 -1.40
N TYR A 309 6.27 13.35 -1.57
CA TYR A 309 6.22 14.23 -2.73
C TYR A 309 6.41 15.71 -2.34
N PRO A 310 7.31 16.45 -3.03
CA PRO A 310 7.73 17.80 -2.65
C PRO A 310 6.63 18.87 -2.72
#